data_AF-A0ABD3W056-F1
#
_entry.id   AF-A0ABD3W056-F1
#
_cell.length_a   1.000
_cell.length_b   1.000
_cell.length_c   1.000
_cell.angle_alpha   90.00
_cell.angle_beta   90.00
_cell.angle_gamma   90.00
#
_symmetry.space_group_name_H-M   'P 1'
#
loop_
_entity.id
_entity.type
_entity.pdbx_description
1 polymer ?
#
loop_
_entity_poly.entity_id
_entity_poly.type
_entity_poly.pdbx_seq_one_letter_code
_entity_poly.pdbx_strand_id
1 'polypeptide(L)'
;MITSQGWYELRVDIILINGSRVFAKYNVFDVKGIDEYYRIFVDGYSGTAGDSFGNAIHSGYKFSTHDRDNDVYEPGNCAQLYHGAWWYTKCHSSNLNGLYGSTEYAKGLTWFTSTGYYQSVYGSEMKVRRWLHKKK
;
A
#
# COMPACT_ATOMS: atom_id res chain seq x y z
N MET A 1 -3.86 -14.21 -12.76
CA MET A 1 -3.53 -13.36 -11.60
C MET A 1 -4.65 -13.48 -10.56
N ILE A 2 -4.36 -13.40 -9.26
CA ILE A 2 -5.32 -13.81 -8.20
C ILE A 2 -6.58 -12.93 -8.20
N THR A 3 -6.44 -11.61 -8.28
CA THR A 3 -7.59 -10.70 -8.19
C THR A 3 -8.50 -10.73 -9.42
N SER A 4 -7.99 -11.14 -10.58
CA SER A 4 -8.79 -11.29 -11.81
C SER A 4 -9.90 -12.36 -11.76
N GLN A 5 -9.98 -13.18 -10.71
CA GLN A 5 -10.93 -14.29 -10.60
C GLN A 5 -12.27 -13.92 -9.91
N GLY A 6 -12.45 -12.65 -9.52
CA GLY A 6 -13.68 -12.17 -8.89
C GLY A 6 -13.44 -10.96 -7.99
N TRP A 7 -14.35 -10.75 -7.05
CA TRP A 7 -14.22 -9.68 -6.06
C TRP A 7 -13.32 -10.12 -4.91
N TYR A 8 -12.35 -9.29 -4.58
CA TYR A 8 -11.42 -9.54 -3.47
C TYR A 8 -11.44 -8.36 -2.51
N GLU A 9 -11.23 -8.68 -1.24
CA GLU A 9 -10.92 -7.71 -0.20
C GLU A 9 -9.45 -7.84 0.20
N LEU A 10 -8.86 -6.71 0.60
CA LEU A 10 -7.53 -6.63 1.18
C LEU A 10 -7.66 -6.30 2.66
N ARG A 11 -6.88 -6.98 3.50
CA ARG A 11 -6.63 -6.59 4.90
C ARG A 11 -5.14 -6.40 5.10
N VAL A 12 -4.79 -5.24 5.65
CA VAL A 12 -3.44 -4.88 6.09
C VAL A 12 -3.45 -4.84 7.61
N ASP A 13 -2.73 -5.76 8.24
CA ASP A 13 -2.47 -5.70 9.68
C ASP A 13 -1.12 -5.02 9.93
N ILE A 14 -1.08 -4.11 10.90
CA ILE A 14 0.08 -3.27 11.20
C ILE A 14 0.40 -3.38 12.69
N ILE A 15 1.68 -3.59 12.98
CA ILE A 15 2.22 -3.64 14.34
C ILE A 15 3.06 -2.38 14.55
N LEU A 16 2.74 -1.61 15.58
CA LEU A 16 3.49 -0.41 15.98
C LEU A 16 4.64 -0.79 16.91
N ILE A 17 5.61 0.10 17.07
CA ILE A 17 6.80 -0.13 17.91
C ILE A 17 6.43 -0.42 19.38
N ASN A 18 5.34 0.18 19.88
CA ASN A 18 4.84 -0.08 21.23
C ASN A 18 4.05 -1.41 21.37
N GLY A 19 4.04 -2.25 20.34
CA GLY A 19 3.31 -3.52 20.30
C GLY A 19 1.82 -3.40 19.98
N SER A 20 1.28 -2.18 19.86
CA SER A 20 -0.12 -1.97 19.46
C SER A 20 -0.37 -2.50 18.05
N ARG A 21 -1.56 -3.06 17.84
CA ARG A 21 -1.97 -3.61 16.54
C ARG A 21 -3.15 -2.82 15.99
N VAL A 22 -3.00 -2.33 14.77
CA VAL A 22 -4.05 -1.63 14.02
C VAL A 22 -4.22 -2.29 12.67
N PHE A 23 -5.33 -2.04 12.00
CA PHE A 23 -5.56 -2.63 10.68
C PHE A 23 -6.27 -1.66 9.73
N ALA A 24 -6.04 -1.86 8.44
CA ALA A 24 -6.79 -1.26 7.35
C ALA A 24 -7.41 -2.36 6.49
N LYS A 25 -8.67 -2.21 6.11
CA LYS A 25 -9.40 -3.16 5.29
C LYS A 25 -10.03 -2.41 4.12
N TYR A 26 -9.89 -2.96 2.91
CA TYR A 26 -10.51 -2.47 1.69
C TYR A 26 -11.42 -3.57 1.14
N ASN A 27 -12.70 -3.25 0.97
CA ASN A 27 -13.69 -4.23 0.47
C ASN A 27 -13.57 -4.46 -1.04
N VAL A 28 -12.90 -3.55 -1.76
CA VAL A 28 -12.52 -3.72 -3.16
C VAL A 28 -11.00 -3.72 -3.23
N PHE A 29 -10.42 -4.75 -3.83
CA PHE A 29 -9.00 -4.87 -4.11
C PHE A 29 -8.81 -5.58 -5.46
N ASP A 30 -8.22 -4.87 -6.42
CA ASP A 30 -7.82 -5.41 -7.70
C ASP A 30 -6.44 -4.89 -8.10
N VAL A 31 -5.62 -5.76 -8.68
CA VAL A 31 -4.31 -5.42 -9.24
C VAL A 31 -4.32 -5.87 -10.69
N LYS A 32 -4.02 -4.99 -11.64
CA LYS A 32 -4.03 -5.31 -13.06
C LYS A 32 -2.81 -6.14 -13.49
N GLY A 33 -2.84 -6.59 -14.74
CA GLY A 33 -1.76 -7.37 -15.34
C GLY A 33 -0.51 -6.52 -15.63
N ILE A 34 0.50 -7.18 -16.19
CA ILE A 34 1.75 -6.53 -16.62
C ILE A 34 1.53 -5.48 -17.71
N ASP A 35 0.51 -5.67 -18.55
CA ASP A 35 0.06 -4.77 -19.61
C ASP A 35 -0.43 -3.42 -19.08
N GLU A 36 -0.92 -3.38 -17.84
CA GLU A 36 -1.28 -2.16 -17.13
C GLU A 36 -0.29 -1.84 -15.99
N TYR A 37 0.94 -2.38 -16.05
CA TYR A 37 2.00 -2.13 -15.06
C TYR A 37 1.55 -2.40 -13.61
N TYR A 38 0.77 -3.46 -13.42
CA TYR A 38 0.21 -3.84 -12.13
C TYR A 38 -0.60 -2.74 -11.44
N ARG A 39 -1.27 -1.86 -12.20
CA ARG A 39 -2.14 -0.81 -11.65
C ARG A 39 -3.06 -1.35 -10.57
N ILE A 40 -3.12 -0.68 -9.42
CA ILE A 40 -3.97 -1.09 -8.30
C ILE A 40 -5.28 -0.32 -8.29
N PHE A 41 -6.35 -0.97 -7.81
CA PHE A 41 -7.59 -0.33 -7.40
C PHE A 41 -7.96 -0.85 -6.01
N VAL A 42 -8.16 0.09 -5.08
CA VAL A 42 -8.65 -0.16 -3.73
C VAL A 42 -9.77 0.81 -3.40
N ASP A 43 -10.79 0.31 -2.70
CA ASP A 43 -11.93 1.11 -2.23
C ASP A 43 -12.65 0.42 -1.05
N GLY A 44 -13.55 1.15 -0.40
CA GLY A 44 -14.36 0.68 0.71
C GLY A 44 -13.54 0.49 1.98
N TYR A 45 -12.70 1.49 2.29
CA TYR A 45 -11.87 1.50 3.48
C TYR A 45 -12.69 1.36 4.77
N SER A 46 -12.18 0.55 5.70
CA SER A 46 -12.59 0.47 7.09
C SER A 46 -11.40 0.02 7.94
N GLY A 47 -11.37 0.36 9.23
CA GLY A 47 -10.32 -0.10 10.13
C GLY A 47 -9.86 0.96 11.12
N THR A 48 -8.84 0.63 11.89
CA THR A 48 -8.30 1.44 12.99
C THR A 48 -6.97 2.10 12.66
N ALA A 49 -6.32 1.74 11.55
CA ALA A 49 -5.01 2.27 11.19
C ALA A 49 -5.05 3.67 10.56
N GLY A 50 -6.24 4.15 10.19
CA GLY A 50 -6.42 5.26 9.26
C GLY A 50 -6.12 4.84 7.81
N ASP A 51 -6.68 5.56 6.84
CA ASP A 51 -6.51 5.21 5.44
C ASP A 51 -5.25 5.87 4.85
N SER A 52 -4.15 5.12 4.75
CA SER A 52 -2.91 5.58 4.10
C SER A 52 -2.69 4.96 2.71
N PHE A 53 -3.63 4.17 2.20
CA PHE A 53 -3.49 3.47 0.92
C PHE A 53 -4.61 3.80 -0.07
N GLY A 54 -5.87 3.85 0.39
CA GLY A 54 -7.05 4.09 -0.44
C GLY A 54 -7.35 5.55 -0.79
N ASN A 55 -6.92 6.52 0.02
CA ASN A 55 -7.23 7.96 -0.06
C ASN A 55 -6.78 8.72 -1.35
N ALA A 56 -7.05 8.17 -2.54
CA ALA A 56 -6.67 8.70 -3.85
C ALA A 56 -5.14 8.86 -4.09
N ILE A 57 -4.30 8.42 -3.15
CA ILE A 57 -2.83 8.49 -3.27
C ILE A 57 -2.23 7.23 -3.91
N HIS A 58 -2.87 6.07 -3.81
CA HIS A 58 -2.35 4.84 -4.42
C HIS A 58 -3.34 4.16 -5.37
N SER A 59 -4.64 4.21 -5.05
CA SER A 59 -5.69 3.67 -5.92
C SER A 59 -5.66 4.34 -7.31
N GLY A 60 -5.64 3.54 -8.37
CA GLY A 60 -5.53 3.95 -9.77
C GLY A 60 -4.10 4.05 -10.31
N TYR A 61 -3.07 3.94 -9.47
CA TYR A 61 -1.68 4.14 -9.87
C TYR A 61 -0.94 2.85 -10.15
N LYS A 62 0.13 2.98 -10.94
CA LYS A 62 0.96 1.88 -11.42
C LYS A 62 2.02 1.53 -10.39
N PHE A 63 2.56 0.33 -10.50
CA PHE A 63 3.63 -0.14 -9.62
C PHE A 63 4.99 0.34 -10.15
N SER A 64 5.78 1.00 -9.31
CA SER A 64 7.14 1.46 -9.65
C SER A 64 8.20 0.74 -8.83
N THR A 65 9.35 0.53 -9.45
CA THR A 65 10.56 -0.02 -8.85
C THR A 65 11.73 0.93 -9.10
N HIS A 66 12.85 0.72 -8.41
CA HIS A 66 14.06 1.53 -8.57
C HIS A 66 14.59 1.61 -10.02
N ASP A 67 14.31 0.59 -10.83
CA ASP A 67 14.72 0.41 -12.23
C ASP A 67 13.56 0.58 -13.22
N ARG A 68 12.34 0.81 -12.74
CA ARG A 68 11.16 1.02 -13.57
C ARG A 68 10.25 2.10 -13.00
N ASP A 69 10.40 3.29 -13.56
CA ASP A 69 9.61 4.45 -13.17
C ASP A 69 8.23 4.44 -13.87
N ASN A 70 7.18 4.26 -13.08
CA ASN A 70 5.79 4.34 -13.51
C ASN A 70 4.98 5.31 -12.63
N ASP A 71 5.66 6.12 -11.80
CA ASP A 71 4.99 7.06 -10.91
C ASP A 71 4.72 8.39 -11.62
N VAL A 72 4.24 9.40 -10.89
CA VAL A 72 3.88 10.72 -11.48
C VAL A 72 4.73 11.85 -10.89
N TYR A 73 5.79 11.51 -10.17
CA TYR A 73 6.73 12.48 -9.63
C TYR A 73 7.73 12.89 -10.71
N GLU A 74 7.82 14.18 -10.99
CA GLU A 74 8.73 14.71 -12.00
C GLU A 74 9.41 15.99 -11.49
N PRO A 75 10.74 16.14 -11.64
CA PRO A 75 11.69 15.12 -12.10
C PRO A 75 12.05 14.11 -11.00
N GLY A 76 12.13 12.81 -11.30
CA GLY A 76 12.72 11.78 -10.42
C GLY A 76 11.87 10.53 -10.26
N ASN A 77 12.34 9.55 -9.47
CA ASN A 77 11.65 8.27 -9.25
C ASN A 77 11.41 8.05 -7.73
N CYS A 78 10.15 7.93 -7.32
CA CYS A 78 9.79 7.75 -5.91
C CYS A 78 10.39 6.48 -5.29
N ALA A 79 10.48 5.39 -6.06
CA ALA A 79 11.06 4.13 -5.60
C ALA A 79 12.59 4.24 -5.37
N GLN A 80 13.27 5.17 -6.04
CA GLN A 80 14.68 5.48 -5.75
C GLN A 80 14.83 6.39 -4.53
N LEU A 81 13.97 7.42 -4.41
CA LEU A 81 14.01 8.40 -3.33
C LEU A 81 13.62 7.81 -1.96
N TYR A 82 12.58 6.99 -1.94
CA TYR A 82 11.97 6.47 -0.72
C TYR A 82 12.18 4.98 -0.48
N HIS A 83 12.88 4.31 -1.41
CA HIS A 83 13.20 2.89 -1.38
C HIS A 83 11.98 1.96 -1.34
N GLY A 84 12.15 0.75 -1.89
CA GLY A 84 11.06 -0.21 -1.96
C GLY A 84 10.16 0.01 -3.17
N ALA A 85 9.55 -1.09 -3.61
CA ALA A 85 8.64 -1.09 -4.74
C ALA A 85 7.20 -0.92 -4.27
N TRP A 86 6.47 0.03 -4.86
CA TRP A 86 5.13 0.36 -4.41
C TRP A 86 4.31 1.01 -5.53
N TRP A 87 3.00 1.16 -5.27
CA TRP A 87 2.11 1.95 -6.13
C TRP A 87 2.26 3.43 -5.83
N TYR A 88 3.34 4.03 -6.31
CA TYR A 88 3.66 5.44 -6.01
C TYR A 88 2.84 6.42 -6.84
N THR A 89 2.61 7.59 -6.25
CA THR A 89 2.14 8.81 -6.92
C THR A 89 3.18 9.91 -6.87
N LYS A 90 3.06 10.82 -5.91
CA LYS A 90 3.95 11.97 -5.70
C LYS A 90 4.15 12.25 -4.20
N CYS A 91 4.72 11.34 -3.40
CA CYS A 91 5.16 9.97 -3.72
C CYS A 91 4.28 8.92 -3.04
N HIS A 92 4.10 9.01 -1.72
CA HIS A 92 3.31 8.03 -1.00
C HIS A 92 2.77 8.56 0.33
N SER A 93 1.67 7.98 0.79
CA SER A 93 1.22 8.00 2.19
C SER A 93 1.44 6.67 2.89
N SER A 94 1.73 5.60 2.13
CA SER A 94 2.14 4.30 2.65
C SER A 94 3.26 3.71 1.79
N ASN A 95 4.15 2.96 2.42
CA ASN A 95 5.18 2.19 1.74
C ASN A 95 5.59 1.03 2.64
N LEU A 96 4.85 -0.07 2.59
CA LEU A 96 5.12 -1.25 3.44
C LEU A 96 6.30 -2.09 2.94
N ASN A 97 6.84 -1.76 1.77
CA ASN A 97 8.04 -2.36 1.18
C ASN A 97 9.29 -1.48 1.34
N GLY A 98 9.21 -0.43 2.17
CA GLY A 98 10.34 0.44 2.49
C GLY A 98 11.42 -0.26 3.33
N LEU A 99 12.45 0.49 3.73
CA LEU A 99 13.57 -0.02 4.52
C LEU A 99 13.15 -0.34 5.95
N TYR A 100 13.40 -1.57 6.39
CA TYR A 100 13.06 -2.00 7.74
C TYR A 100 13.78 -1.20 8.82
N GLY A 101 13.00 -0.61 9.75
CA GLY A 101 13.53 0.13 10.90
C GLY A 101 14.16 1.49 10.56
N SER A 102 14.04 1.98 9.32
CA SER A 102 14.58 3.29 8.96
C SER A 102 13.86 4.41 9.72
N THR A 103 14.65 5.39 10.16
CA THR A 103 14.23 6.66 10.78
C THR A 103 14.42 7.85 9.83
N GLU A 104 14.95 7.61 8.63
CA GLU A 104 15.02 8.62 7.59
C GLU A 104 13.62 8.95 7.06
N TYR A 105 13.42 10.22 6.69
CA TYR A 105 12.11 10.72 6.26
C TYR A 105 11.52 9.87 5.12
N ALA A 106 10.41 9.21 5.41
CA ALA A 106 9.56 8.44 4.50
C ALA A 106 10.27 7.28 3.76
N LYS A 107 11.44 6.83 4.24
CA LYS A 107 12.18 5.69 3.67
C LYS A 107 11.86 4.35 4.33
N GLY A 108 11.18 4.40 5.47
CA GLY A 108 10.83 3.24 6.29
C GLY A 108 9.58 2.50 5.83
N LEU A 109 9.19 1.46 6.59
CA LEU A 109 7.86 0.85 6.45
C LEU A 109 6.81 1.87 6.89
N THR A 110 6.24 2.58 5.93
CA THR A 110 5.44 3.77 6.21
C THR A 110 3.96 3.44 6.18
N TRP A 111 3.24 3.86 7.22
CA TRP A 111 1.79 4.01 7.21
C TRP A 111 1.45 5.34 7.88
N PHE A 112 1.33 6.40 7.07
CA PHE A 112 1.37 7.79 7.52
C PHE A 112 0.39 8.08 8.66
N THR A 113 -0.84 7.60 8.58
CA THR A 113 -1.88 7.84 9.59
C THR A 113 -1.58 7.20 10.94
N SER A 114 -0.66 6.24 11.01
CA SER A 114 -0.26 5.56 12.26
C SER A 114 1.04 6.07 12.86
N THR A 115 2.08 6.31 12.04
CA THR A 115 3.43 6.64 12.53
C THR A 115 4.05 7.88 11.89
N GLY A 116 3.36 8.54 10.96
CA GLY A 116 3.95 9.61 10.15
C GLY A 116 5.07 9.09 9.24
N TYR A 117 6.03 9.96 8.91
CA TYR A 117 7.13 9.64 7.98
C TYR A 117 8.48 9.36 8.63
N TYR A 118 8.68 9.70 9.90
CA TYR A 118 9.98 9.55 10.57
C TYR A 118 10.12 8.26 11.37
N GLN A 119 9.05 7.47 11.45
CA GLN A 119 9.03 6.24 12.21
C GLN A 119 8.41 5.12 11.38
N SER A 120 9.20 4.07 11.15
CA SER A 120 8.71 2.83 10.56
C SER A 120 7.69 2.15 11.48
N VAL A 121 6.67 1.51 10.91
CA VAL A 121 5.92 0.49 11.63
C VAL A 121 6.84 -0.68 11.96
N TYR A 122 6.58 -1.38 13.05
CA TYR A 122 7.40 -2.52 13.48
C TYR A 122 7.19 -3.73 12.57
N GLY A 123 5.98 -3.93 12.08
CA GLY A 123 5.69 -5.01 11.15
C GLY A 123 4.39 -4.76 10.41
N SER A 124 4.23 -5.41 9.25
CA SER A 124 2.99 -5.37 8.49
C SER A 124 2.74 -6.69 7.77
N GLU A 125 1.47 -6.98 7.51
CA GLU A 125 1.05 -8.16 6.74
C GLU A 125 -0.13 -7.78 5.84
N MET A 126 -0.01 -8.05 4.54
CA MET A 126 -1.09 -7.89 3.56
C MET A 126 -1.72 -9.24 3.24
N LYS A 127 -3.03 -9.35 3.45
CA LYS A 127 -3.81 -10.57 3.23
C LYS A 127 -4.98 -10.31 2.31
N VAL A 128 -5.20 -11.22 1.38
CA VAL A 128 -6.24 -11.09 0.36
C VAL A 128 -7.25 -12.22 0.52
N ARG A 129 -8.54 -11.90 0.46
CA ARG A 129 -9.62 -12.88 0.57
C ARG A 129 -10.65 -12.66 -0.53
N ARG A 130 -11.08 -13.74 -1.18
CA ARG A 130 -12.17 -13.69 -2.17
C ARG A 130 -13.50 -13.44 -1.49
N TRP A 131 -14.28 -12.50 -2.02
CA TRP A 131 -15.64 -12.26 -1.59
C TRP A 131 -16.57 -13.26 -2.29
N LEU A 132 -17.07 -14.23 -1.54
CA LEU A 132 -18.09 -15.17 -2.02
C LEU A 132 -19.46 -14.62 -1.61
N HIS A 133 -20.35 -14.37 -2.57
CA HIS A 133 -21.74 -14.03 -2.27
C HIS A 133 -22.32 -15.07 -1.30
N LYS A 134 -22.82 -14.65 -0.13
CA LYS A 134 -23.76 -15.49 0.63
C LYS A 134 -25.01 -15.60 -0.23
N LYS A 135 -25.31 -16.79 -0.75
CA LYS A 135 -26.65 -17.07 -1.26
C LYS A 135 -27.61 -16.74 -0.11
N LYS A 136 -28.56 -15.83 -0.38
CA LYS A 136 -29.72 -15.63 0.49
C LYS A 136 -30.53 -16.92 0.54
#